data_AF-A0A957TUE2-F1
#
_entry.id   AF-A0A957TUE2-F1
#
_cell.length_a   1.000
_cell.length_b   1.000
_cell.length_c   1.000
_cell.angle_alpha   90.00
_cell.angle_beta   90.00
_cell.angle_gamma   90.00
#
_symmetry.space_group_name_H-M   'P 1'
#
loop_
_entity.id
_entity.type
_entity.pdbx_description
1 polymer ?
#
loop_
_entity_poly.entity_id
_entity_poly.type
_entity_poly.pdbx_seq_one_letter_code
_entity_poly.pdbx_strand_id
1 'polypeptide(L)'
;MQQILKSHRIGQLLMLLILGILGACIFLPGTAPVLSAAPSATKTPVADTYVASGAPNQSFHTEQGLWVGNNRSNSIKVRRTLFKFDLSDIPTGSTITAAALVLNLGGTTTNDGPRNIKVSRIVRDTGGDWLANTTEEMTWDRHLQLEPTDLNSSTISVGTGLTEYQWNLAAMVKDWLNDSSRSQYFGLLVQDTNNSDGQHERAFWAKDCLDSSCSSAQRPRLLVEYTVPTSTPTATPTVGATATPTNTPVPTKPPKPTPGISIARLTNSPSGVISKNDEVLYIITFSSNNVKEFELLDLQIEDTIPANAKLVKDSIESNQFYQVKTTGTNPGDKITW
;
A
#
# COMPACT_ATOMS: atom_id res chain seq x y z
N MET A 1 -54.70 -3.72 55.42
CA MET A 1 -53.42 -4.17 56.02
C MET A 1 -52.32 -3.33 55.35
N GLN A 2 -52.02 -2.11 55.80
CA GLN A 2 -50.94 -1.74 56.76
C GLN A 2 -49.67 -2.61 56.57
N GLN A 3 -48.41 -2.15 56.40
CA GLN A 3 -47.67 -0.90 56.60
C GLN A 3 -46.28 -1.03 55.87
N ILE A 4 -45.74 0.00 55.18
CA ILE A 4 -44.59 0.89 55.53
C ILE A 4 -43.13 0.42 55.19
N LEU A 5 -42.54 1.13 54.20
CA LEU A 5 -41.20 1.77 54.05
C LEU A 5 -39.87 1.20 54.60
N LYS A 6 -38.81 1.26 53.75
CA LYS A 6 -37.61 2.17 53.80
C LYS A 6 -36.66 1.86 52.62
N SER A 7 -36.33 2.76 51.66
CA SER A 7 -35.34 3.88 51.65
C SER A 7 -33.90 3.40 51.96
N HIS A 8 -32.78 3.68 51.27
CA HIS A 8 -32.19 4.84 50.53
C HIS A 8 -30.83 4.31 49.93
N ARG A 9 -30.18 4.78 48.85
CA ARG A 9 -29.41 6.03 48.57
C ARG A 9 -28.94 5.95 47.09
N ILE A 10 -29.14 6.91 46.18
CA ILE A 10 -28.51 8.23 45.97
C ILE A 10 -26.99 8.16 45.73
N GLY A 11 -26.57 8.73 44.59
CA GLY A 11 -25.25 8.66 43.99
C GLY A 11 -24.16 9.55 44.61
N GLN A 12 -22.98 9.50 43.98
CA GLN A 12 -21.84 10.43 44.04
C GLN A 12 -20.75 9.86 43.11
N LEU A 13 -20.53 10.36 41.89
CA LEU A 13 -19.67 11.51 41.53
C LEU A 13 -18.58 11.81 42.58
N LEU A 14 -17.35 11.39 42.32
CA LEU A 14 -16.17 11.84 43.06
C LEU A 14 -15.14 12.43 42.10
N MET A 15 -15.16 13.75 42.05
CA MET A 15 -14.08 14.64 41.62
C MET A 15 -13.01 14.63 42.72
N LEU A 16 -11.75 14.36 42.39
CA LEU A 16 -10.62 14.50 43.31
C LEU A 16 -9.63 15.50 42.72
N LEU A 17 -9.46 16.61 43.45
CA LEU A 17 -8.60 17.73 43.11
C LEU A 17 -7.76 18.09 44.36
N ILE A 18 -6.44 17.90 44.22
CA ILE A 18 -5.27 18.59 44.83
C ILE A 18 -4.92 18.38 46.32
N LEU A 19 -3.67 17.93 46.54
CA LEU A 19 -2.57 18.58 47.30
C LEU A 19 -1.30 17.73 47.01
N GLY A 20 -0.17 18.21 46.49
CA GLY A 20 0.60 19.39 46.86
C GLY A 20 1.93 18.93 47.48
N ILE A 21 2.89 18.43 46.68
CA ILE A 21 4.31 18.34 47.07
C ILE A 21 5.13 19.10 46.04
N LEU A 22 5.57 20.27 46.46
CA LEU A 22 6.50 21.15 45.76
C LEU A 22 7.91 20.53 45.86
N GLY A 23 8.27 19.68 44.92
CA GLY A 23 9.64 19.25 44.67
C GLY A 23 10.12 19.87 43.37
N ALA A 24 10.95 20.91 43.46
CA ALA A 24 11.59 21.52 42.31
C ALA A 24 12.62 20.55 41.71
N CYS A 25 12.16 19.60 40.89
CA CYS A 25 13.00 18.89 39.96
C CYS A 25 13.22 19.79 38.75
N ILE A 26 14.42 20.36 38.65
CA ILE A 26 14.94 20.99 37.44
C ILE A 26 15.02 19.87 36.39
N PHE A 27 13.95 19.69 35.62
CA PHE A 27 14.00 18.90 34.41
C PHE A 27 14.77 19.72 33.37
N LEU A 28 16.00 19.30 33.12
CA LEU A 28 16.69 19.62 31.87
C LEU A 28 15.72 19.28 30.72
N PRO A 29 15.60 20.10 29.67
CA PRO A 29 14.82 19.76 28.49
C PRO A 29 15.55 18.65 27.72
N GLY A 30 15.50 17.44 28.25
CA GLY A 30 15.79 16.22 27.52
C GLY A 30 14.65 16.02 26.55
N THR A 31 14.88 16.29 25.27
CA THR A 31 14.00 15.85 24.19
C THR A 31 13.87 14.35 24.30
N ALA A 32 12.77 13.87 24.91
CA ALA A 32 12.39 12.48 24.76
C ALA A 32 12.34 12.20 23.25
N PRO A 33 13.01 11.15 22.74
CA PRO A 33 12.86 10.78 21.35
C PRO A 33 11.38 10.52 21.12
N VAL A 34 10.75 11.34 20.28
CA VAL A 34 9.38 11.12 19.85
C VAL A 34 9.42 9.78 19.13
N LEU A 35 8.81 8.75 19.72
CA LEU A 35 8.74 7.44 19.10
C LEU A 35 7.89 7.60 17.84
N SER A 36 8.54 7.74 16.68
CA SER A 36 7.83 7.82 15.40
C SER A 36 7.14 6.49 15.20
N ALA A 37 5.80 6.50 15.09
CA ALA A 37 5.06 5.32 14.68
C ALA A 37 5.60 4.86 13.31
N ALA A 38 5.76 3.54 13.13
CA ALA A 38 6.17 2.99 11.84
C ALA A 38 5.11 3.37 10.79
N PRO A 39 5.51 3.79 9.58
CA PRO A 39 4.54 4.04 8.52
C PRO A 39 3.73 2.78 8.24
N SER A 40 2.41 2.95 8.11
CA SER A 40 1.48 1.88 7.79
C SER A 40 0.65 2.26 6.56
N ALA A 41 0.43 1.28 5.69
CA ALA A 41 -0.41 1.40 4.52
C ALA A 41 -1.59 0.44 4.64
N THR A 42 -2.80 0.97 4.50
CA THR A 42 -4.01 0.15 4.30
C THR A 42 -4.34 0.16 2.82
N LYS A 43 -4.31 -1.02 2.21
CA LYS A 43 -4.55 -1.20 0.78
C LYS A 43 -5.88 -1.92 0.56
N THR A 44 -6.75 -1.33 -0.26
CA THR A 44 -7.88 -2.04 -0.84
C THR A 44 -7.41 -2.81 -2.08
N PRO A 45 -8.02 -3.96 -2.41
CA PRO A 45 -7.71 -4.63 -3.67
C PRO A 45 -8.03 -3.71 -4.85
N VAL A 46 -7.17 -3.69 -5.85
CA VAL A 46 -7.49 -3.09 -7.16
C VAL A 46 -8.40 -4.00 -7.99
N ALA A 47 -8.36 -5.31 -7.72
CA ALA A 47 -9.27 -6.30 -8.26
C ALA A 47 -9.46 -7.44 -7.25
N ASP A 48 -10.68 -7.97 -7.19
CA ASP A 48 -10.98 -9.25 -6.57
C ASP A 48 -12.04 -10.00 -7.38
N THR A 49 -12.01 -11.32 -7.29
CA THR A 49 -13.00 -12.20 -7.94
C THR A 49 -12.86 -13.59 -7.34
N TYR A 50 -13.86 -14.44 -7.55
CA TYR A 50 -13.67 -15.88 -7.41
C TYR A 50 -13.82 -16.60 -8.75
N VAL A 51 -13.30 -17.80 -8.80
CA VAL A 51 -13.41 -18.73 -9.94
C VAL A 51 -14.00 -20.03 -9.46
N ALA A 52 -14.70 -20.73 -10.35
CA ALA A 52 -15.39 -21.96 -10.00
C ALA A 52 -15.23 -23.06 -11.04
N SER A 53 -14.84 -24.26 -10.60
CA SER A 53 -14.58 -25.39 -11.51
C SER A 53 -15.83 -25.94 -12.18
N GLY A 54 -17.00 -25.69 -11.60
CA GLY A 54 -18.30 -26.02 -12.19
C GLY A 54 -18.78 -25.06 -13.27
N ALA A 55 -18.16 -23.89 -13.41
CA ALA A 55 -18.51 -22.87 -14.40
C ALA A 55 -17.23 -22.32 -15.06
N PRO A 56 -16.50 -23.16 -15.83
CA PRO A 56 -15.09 -22.89 -16.10
C PRO A 56 -14.81 -21.68 -16.99
N ASN A 57 -15.81 -21.27 -17.79
CA ASN A 57 -15.74 -20.13 -18.71
C ASN A 57 -16.46 -18.88 -18.17
N GLN A 58 -16.97 -18.91 -16.94
CA GLN A 58 -17.70 -17.80 -16.34
C GLN A 58 -16.78 -16.98 -15.43
N SER A 59 -16.95 -15.66 -15.47
CA SER A 59 -16.36 -14.73 -14.50
C SER A 59 -17.38 -14.29 -13.46
N PHE A 60 -16.90 -14.01 -12.25
CA PHE A 60 -17.72 -13.64 -11.09
C PHE A 60 -17.26 -12.33 -10.43
N HIS A 61 -16.56 -11.46 -11.16
CA HIS A 61 -15.95 -10.24 -10.64
C HIS A 61 -16.96 -9.18 -10.16
N THR A 62 -18.23 -9.30 -10.54
CA THR A 62 -19.32 -8.41 -10.09
C THR A 62 -20.10 -8.96 -8.89
N GLU A 63 -19.74 -10.15 -8.39
CA GLU A 63 -20.43 -10.77 -7.27
C GLU A 63 -20.02 -10.12 -5.94
N GLN A 64 -20.99 -9.91 -5.05
CA GLN A 64 -20.72 -9.23 -3.77
C GLN A 64 -19.99 -10.12 -2.75
N GLY A 65 -19.93 -11.43 -3.01
CA GLY A 65 -19.29 -12.43 -2.18
C GLY A 65 -18.19 -13.17 -2.93
N LEU A 66 -17.04 -13.29 -2.30
CA LEU A 66 -15.86 -14.02 -2.75
C LEU A 66 -15.84 -15.41 -2.12
N TRP A 67 -16.13 -16.42 -2.93
CA TRP A 67 -16.32 -17.77 -2.44
C TRP A 67 -15.04 -18.61 -2.48
N VAL A 68 -14.85 -19.40 -1.44
CA VAL A 68 -13.75 -20.37 -1.29
C VAL A 68 -14.31 -21.70 -0.77
N GLY A 69 -13.79 -22.81 -1.29
CA GLY A 69 -14.15 -24.16 -0.83
C GLY A 69 -14.93 -24.93 -1.89
N ASN A 70 -15.89 -25.76 -1.50
CA ASN A 70 -16.62 -26.63 -2.44
C ASN A 70 -18.15 -26.48 -2.31
N ASN A 71 -18.84 -26.31 -3.45
CA ASN A 71 -20.29 -26.30 -3.55
C ASN A 71 -20.79 -27.49 -4.36
N ARG A 72 -21.39 -28.47 -3.68
CA ARG A 72 -22.01 -29.63 -4.34
C ARG A 72 -23.41 -29.31 -4.87
N SER A 73 -24.21 -28.53 -4.14
CA SER A 73 -25.65 -28.37 -4.42
C SER A 73 -25.95 -27.73 -5.76
N ASN A 74 -25.11 -26.80 -6.24
CA ASN A 74 -25.35 -26.06 -7.47
C ASN A 74 -24.43 -26.49 -8.63
N SER A 75 -23.72 -27.61 -8.48
CA SER A 75 -22.68 -28.06 -9.43
C SER A 75 -21.56 -27.04 -9.71
N ILE A 76 -21.45 -25.98 -8.90
CA ILE A 76 -20.39 -24.96 -9.02
C ILE A 76 -19.02 -25.50 -8.54
N LYS A 77 -19.03 -26.58 -7.74
CA LYS A 77 -17.85 -27.34 -7.30
C LYS A 77 -16.82 -26.46 -6.60
N VAL A 78 -15.53 -26.68 -6.87
CA VAL A 78 -14.41 -26.03 -6.19
C VAL A 78 -14.36 -24.56 -6.58
N ARG A 79 -14.28 -23.69 -5.57
CA ARG A 79 -14.20 -22.25 -5.68
C ARG A 79 -12.90 -21.74 -5.06
N ARG A 80 -12.26 -20.80 -5.74
CA ARG A 80 -11.03 -20.14 -5.29
C ARG A 80 -11.19 -18.64 -5.46
N THR A 81 -10.69 -17.88 -4.50
CA THR A 81 -10.74 -16.41 -4.55
C THR A 81 -9.37 -15.87 -4.95
N LEU A 82 -9.37 -14.80 -5.73
CA LEU A 82 -8.19 -14.10 -6.20
C LEU A 82 -8.25 -12.65 -5.74
N PHE A 83 -7.11 -12.13 -5.31
CA PHE A 83 -6.93 -10.71 -5.03
C PHE A 83 -5.75 -10.15 -5.79
N LYS A 84 -5.82 -8.86 -6.09
CA LYS A 84 -4.73 -8.08 -6.66
C LYS A 84 -4.62 -6.76 -5.90
N PHE A 85 -3.43 -6.44 -5.41
CA PHE A 85 -3.14 -5.20 -4.69
C PHE A 85 -2.06 -4.38 -5.39
N ASP A 86 -2.20 -3.06 -5.35
CA ASP A 86 -1.14 -2.13 -5.71
C ASP A 86 -0.33 -1.72 -4.48
N LEU A 87 0.95 -2.07 -4.50
CA LEU A 87 1.92 -1.79 -3.43
C LEU A 87 3.00 -0.78 -3.89
N SER A 88 2.81 -0.10 -5.02
CA SER A 88 3.80 0.81 -5.62
C SER A 88 4.16 2.01 -4.73
N ASP A 89 3.28 2.40 -3.82
CA ASP A 89 3.54 3.47 -2.84
C ASP A 89 4.52 3.07 -1.73
N ILE A 90 4.83 1.78 -1.58
CA ILE A 90 5.84 1.31 -0.61
C ILE A 90 7.22 1.57 -1.22
N PRO A 91 8.08 2.43 -0.62
CA PRO A 91 9.36 2.78 -1.21
C PRO A 91 10.28 1.56 -1.38
N THR A 92 11.02 1.52 -2.48
CA THR A 92 12.07 0.52 -2.70
C THR A 92 13.10 0.55 -1.57
N GLY A 93 13.52 -0.63 -1.10
CA GLY A 93 14.44 -0.77 0.04
C GLY A 93 13.77 -0.69 1.41
N SER A 94 12.44 -0.53 1.48
CA SER A 94 11.71 -0.61 2.75
C SER A 94 11.80 -2.01 3.37
N THR A 95 11.87 -2.05 4.69
CA THR A 95 11.79 -3.32 5.45
C THR A 95 10.37 -3.52 5.95
N ILE A 96 9.72 -4.61 5.54
CA ILE A 96 8.40 -4.99 6.05
C ILE A 96 8.50 -5.48 7.49
N THR A 97 7.78 -4.85 8.41
CA THR A 97 7.70 -5.23 9.82
C THR A 97 6.48 -6.07 10.12
N ALA A 98 5.36 -5.81 9.45
CA ALA A 98 4.15 -6.62 9.51
C ALA A 98 3.38 -6.52 8.19
N ALA A 99 2.66 -7.58 7.82
CA ALA A 99 1.62 -7.49 6.80
C ALA A 99 0.50 -8.49 7.09
N ALA A 100 -0.75 -8.08 6.89
CA ALA A 100 -1.91 -8.91 7.12
C ALA A 100 -2.98 -8.72 6.04
N LEU A 101 -3.43 -9.83 5.44
CA LEU A 101 -4.68 -9.83 4.68
C LEU A 101 -5.83 -9.99 5.66
N VAL A 102 -6.79 -9.09 5.58
CA VAL A 102 -7.96 -9.02 6.46
C VAL A 102 -9.21 -9.20 5.62
N LEU A 103 -9.95 -10.27 5.89
CA LEU A 103 -11.20 -10.62 5.21
C LEU A 103 -12.33 -10.79 6.22
N ASN A 104 -13.52 -10.29 5.91
CA ASN A 104 -14.70 -10.50 6.74
C ASN A 104 -15.61 -11.55 6.12
N LEU A 105 -16.00 -12.53 6.91
CA LEU A 105 -16.87 -13.62 6.49
C LEU A 105 -18.33 -13.15 6.46
N GLY A 106 -18.96 -13.20 5.28
CA GLY A 106 -20.36 -12.82 5.04
C GLY A 106 -21.31 -14.00 4.88
N GLY A 107 -20.80 -15.22 4.65
CA GLY A 107 -21.64 -16.41 4.51
C GLY A 107 -20.84 -17.71 4.58
N THR A 108 -21.52 -18.80 4.96
CA THR A 108 -20.90 -20.12 5.14
C THR A 108 -21.89 -21.22 4.82
N THR A 109 -21.39 -22.44 4.59
CA THR A 109 -22.26 -23.61 4.70
C THR A 109 -22.78 -23.74 6.14
N THR A 110 -24.08 -24.00 6.29
CA THR A 110 -24.73 -24.24 7.58
C THR A 110 -24.24 -25.55 8.20
N ASN A 111 -23.99 -25.56 9.52
CA ASN A 111 -23.55 -26.74 10.28
C ASN A 111 -22.24 -27.39 9.78
N ASP A 112 -21.40 -26.63 9.10
CA ASP A 112 -20.10 -27.10 8.60
C ASP A 112 -18.99 -26.91 9.65
N GLY A 113 -17.98 -27.78 9.59
CA GLY A 113 -16.78 -27.68 10.41
C GLY A 113 -15.84 -26.57 9.93
N PRO A 114 -14.87 -26.13 10.74
CA PRO A 114 -13.84 -25.18 10.31
C PRO A 114 -13.07 -25.67 9.08
N ARG A 115 -12.69 -24.74 8.20
CA ARG A 115 -11.97 -25.01 6.95
C ARG A 115 -10.58 -24.41 6.99
N ASN A 116 -9.60 -25.11 6.44
CA ASN A 116 -8.22 -24.62 6.35
C ASN A 116 -8.08 -23.77 5.09
N ILE A 117 -8.11 -22.45 5.25
CA ILE A 117 -8.05 -21.51 4.14
C ILE A 117 -6.62 -21.00 4.01
N LYS A 118 -5.98 -21.32 2.88
CA LYS A 118 -4.61 -20.94 2.53
C LYS A 118 -4.60 -19.74 1.60
N VAL A 119 -3.71 -18.80 1.88
CA VAL A 119 -3.34 -17.68 1.03
C VAL A 119 -1.92 -17.93 0.49
N SER A 120 -1.77 -17.89 -0.82
CA SER A 120 -0.51 -18.07 -1.54
C SER A 120 -0.26 -16.87 -2.47
N ARG A 121 1.00 -16.45 -2.61
CA ARG A 121 1.40 -15.43 -3.60
C ARG A 121 1.40 -16.03 -4.99
N ILE A 122 0.85 -15.32 -5.96
CA ILE A 122 0.99 -15.63 -7.39
C ILE A 122 2.32 -15.03 -7.85
N VAL A 123 3.27 -15.87 -8.27
CA VAL A 123 4.61 -15.42 -8.67
C VAL A 123 4.75 -15.23 -10.17
N ARG A 124 3.94 -15.93 -10.96
CA ARG A 124 3.88 -15.78 -12.41
C ARG A 124 2.46 -15.87 -12.91
N ASP A 125 2.21 -15.15 -14.00
CA ASP A 125 0.97 -15.14 -14.74
C ASP A 125 1.31 -15.37 -16.20
N THR A 126 1.23 -16.63 -16.64
CA THR A 126 1.64 -17.03 -17.99
C THR A 126 0.63 -16.63 -19.07
N GLY A 127 -0.61 -16.33 -18.68
CA GLY A 127 -1.62 -15.74 -19.55
C GLY A 127 -1.43 -14.24 -19.76
N GLY A 128 -0.78 -13.56 -18.81
CA GLY A 128 -0.50 -12.12 -18.87
C GLY A 128 -1.71 -11.23 -18.61
N ASP A 129 -2.80 -11.79 -18.10
CA ASP A 129 -4.09 -11.11 -17.99
C ASP A 129 -4.37 -10.57 -16.59
N TRP A 130 -3.93 -11.25 -15.55
CA TRP A 130 -4.30 -10.91 -14.16
C TRP A 130 -3.33 -9.91 -13.55
N LEU A 131 -2.02 -10.15 -13.62
CA LEU A 131 -0.99 -9.40 -12.89
C LEU A 131 -0.39 -8.22 -13.67
N ALA A 132 -0.77 -8.04 -14.93
CA ALA A 132 -0.21 -7.03 -15.81
C ALA A 132 -1.15 -5.84 -16.11
N ASN A 133 -2.44 -5.94 -15.78
CA ASN A 133 -3.43 -4.90 -16.08
C ASN A 133 -4.47 -4.80 -14.95
N THR A 134 -5.48 -3.93 -15.11
CA THR A 134 -6.54 -3.70 -14.10
C THR A 134 -7.80 -4.54 -14.34
N THR A 135 -7.77 -5.54 -15.22
CA THR A 135 -8.92 -6.43 -15.43
C THR A 135 -9.27 -7.12 -14.12
N GLU A 136 -10.57 -7.28 -13.93
CA GLU A 136 -11.16 -8.05 -12.84
C GLU A 136 -11.75 -9.37 -13.38
N GLU A 137 -11.88 -9.49 -14.69
CA GLU A 137 -12.38 -10.69 -15.34
C GLU A 137 -11.39 -11.84 -15.23
N MET A 138 -11.77 -12.85 -14.46
CA MET A 138 -11.09 -14.13 -14.40
C MET A 138 -12.09 -15.28 -14.53
N THR A 139 -11.68 -16.34 -15.24
CA THR A 139 -12.42 -17.60 -15.35
C THR A 139 -11.59 -18.74 -14.75
N TRP A 140 -12.22 -19.91 -14.54
CA TRP A 140 -11.49 -21.07 -14.04
C TRP A 140 -10.38 -21.51 -15.00
N ASP A 141 -10.64 -21.53 -16.30
CA ASP A 141 -9.64 -22.03 -17.24
C ASP A 141 -8.44 -21.08 -17.35
N ARG A 142 -8.65 -19.77 -17.19
CA ARG A 142 -7.58 -18.77 -17.16
C ARG A 142 -6.79 -18.78 -15.85
N HIS A 143 -7.43 -18.96 -14.68
CA HIS A 143 -6.69 -18.92 -13.42
C HIS A 143 -5.67 -20.05 -13.30
N LEU A 144 -5.85 -21.16 -14.05
CA LEU A 144 -4.89 -22.27 -14.09
C LEU A 144 -3.54 -21.87 -14.71
N GLN A 145 -3.46 -20.74 -15.40
CA GLN A 145 -2.22 -20.16 -15.95
C GLN A 145 -1.47 -19.27 -14.93
N LEU A 146 -2.06 -19.08 -13.74
CA LEU A 146 -1.42 -18.43 -12.60
C LEU A 146 -0.59 -19.47 -11.83
N GLU A 147 0.65 -19.11 -11.50
CA GLU A 147 1.55 -19.97 -10.74
C GLU A 147 1.65 -19.45 -9.29
N PRO A 148 0.83 -19.95 -8.35
CA PRO A 148 1.00 -19.67 -6.94
C PRO A 148 2.22 -20.40 -6.37
N THR A 149 2.87 -19.81 -5.38
CA THR A 149 3.93 -20.46 -4.59
C THR A 149 3.45 -20.78 -3.18
N ASP A 150 3.94 -21.91 -2.65
CA ASP A 150 3.75 -22.28 -1.25
C ASP A 150 4.80 -21.65 -0.32
N LEU A 151 5.86 -21.05 -0.88
CA LEU A 151 6.86 -20.31 -0.12
C LEU A 151 6.18 -19.16 0.64
N ASN A 152 6.32 -19.17 1.97
CA ASN A 152 5.71 -18.18 2.87
C ASN A 152 4.18 -18.05 2.73
N SER A 153 3.50 -19.09 2.23
CA SER A 153 2.05 -19.18 2.26
C SER A 153 1.52 -19.21 3.70
N SER A 154 0.30 -18.70 3.89
CA SER A 154 -0.31 -18.55 5.21
C SER A 154 -1.62 -19.32 5.25
N THR A 155 -1.82 -20.17 6.25
CA THR A 155 -3.05 -20.96 6.40
C THR A 155 -3.62 -20.76 7.79
N ILE A 156 -4.92 -20.51 7.87
CA ILE A 156 -5.65 -20.43 9.14
C ILE A 156 -6.91 -21.30 9.08
N SER A 157 -7.46 -21.61 10.25
CA SER A 157 -8.74 -22.30 10.38
C SER A 157 -9.89 -21.28 10.41
N VAL A 158 -10.78 -21.33 9.43
CA VAL A 158 -11.94 -20.45 9.28
C VAL A 158 -13.21 -21.20 9.69
N GLY A 159 -13.80 -20.78 10.80
CA GLY A 159 -15.04 -21.32 11.35
C GLY A 159 -16.28 -20.85 10.60
N THR A 160 -17.44 -20.95 11.23
CA THR A 160 -18.73 -20.52 10.66
C THR A 160 -19.25 -19.20 11.21
N GLY A 161 -18.60 -18.65 12.24
CA GLY A 161 -18.95 -17.34 12.79
C GLY A 161 -18.67 -16.23 11.78
N LEU A 162 -19.66 -15.37 11.52
CA LEU A 162 -19.54 -14.23 10.60
C LEU A 162 -18.70 -13.13 11.26
N THR A 163 -17.38 -13.26 11.15
CA THR A 163 -16.39 -12.40 11.79
C THR A 163 -15.22 -12.10 10.85
N GLU A 164 -14.36 -11.17 11.29
CA GLU A 164 -13.08 -10.89 10.66
C GLU A 164 -12.08 -12.02 10.87
N TYR A 165 -11.31 -12.33 9.82
CA TYR A 165 -10.20 -13.26 9.81
C TYR A 165 -8.96 -12.58 9.23
N GLN A 166 -7.78 -12.96 9.74
CA GLN A 166 -6.51 -12.36 9.35
C GLN A 166 -5.45 -13.42 9.02
N TRP A 167 -4.74 -13.23 7.91
CA TRP A 167 -3.60 -14.04 7.50
C TRP A 167 -2.33 -13.20 7.61
N ASN A 168 -1.32 -13.69 8.33
CA ASN A 168 -0.01 -13.05 8.36
C ASN A 168 0.70 -13.27 7.03
N LEU A 169 1.00 -12.18 6.32
CA LEU A 169 1.65 -12.14 5.02
C LEU A 169 3.02 -11.44 5.05
N ALA A 170 3.58 -11.12 6.22
CA ALA A 170 4.80 -10.30 6.34
C ALA A 170 5.97 -10.85 5.51
N ALA A 171 6.24 -12.16 5.62
CA ALA A 171 7.28 -12.83 4.85
C ALA A 171 6.96 -12.84 3.34
N MET A 172 5.70 -13.04 2.98
CA MET A 172 5.25 -13.07 1.58
C MET A 172 5.39 -11.71 0.88
N VAL A 173 5.03 -10.61 1.55
CA VAL A 173 5.18 -9.25 1.02
C VAL A 173 6.66 -8.88 0.94
N LYS A 174 7.46 -9.25 1.95
CA LYS A 174 8.91 -9.07 1.93
C LYS A 174 9.55 -9.77 0.73
N ASP A 175 9.18 -11.02 0.47
CA ASP A 175 9.69 -11.77 -0.68
C ASP A 175 9.30 -11.11 -2.00
N TRP A 176 8.05 -10.65 -2.13
CA TRP A 176 7.61 -9.94 -3.33
C TRP A 176 8.39 -8.64 -3.55
N LEU A 177 8.61 -7.82 -2.52
CA LEU A 177 9.39 -6.57 -2.65
C LEU A 177 10.86 -6.79 -3.00
N ASN A 178 11.42 -7.95 -2.66
CA ASN A 178 12.80 -8.33 -2.99
C ASN A 178 12.93 -9.07 -4.32
N ASP A 179 11.81 -9.47 -4.92
CA ASP A 179 11.76 -10.13 -6.22
C ASP A 179 11.92 -9.07 -7.33
N SER A 180 13.04 -9.13 -8.04
CA SER A 180 13.35 -8.24 -9.16
C SER A 180 12.53 -8.55 -10.41
N SER A 181 11.94 -9.74 -10.48
CA SER A 181 11.04 -10.19 -11.56
C SER A 181 9.57 -10.03 -11.23
N ARG A 182 9.25 -9.38 -10.09
CA ARG A 182 7.87 -9.20 -9.66
C ARG A 182 7.02 -8.49 -10.71
N SER A 183 5.78 -8.91 -10.82
CA SER A 183 4.76 -8.19 -11.58
C SER A 183 4.43 -6.83 -10.94
N GLN A 184 3.73 -5.97 -11.68
CA GLN A 184 3.28 -4.67 -11.21
C GLN A 184 2.40 -4.79 -9.95
N TYR A 185 1.54 -5.82 -9.91
CA TYR A 185 0.62 -6.03 -8.81
C TYR A 185 1.02 -7.21 -7.92
N PHE A 186 0.68 -7.12 -6.64
CA PHE A 186 0.79 -8.20 -5.67
C PHE A 186 -0.46 -9.08 -5.75
N GLY A 187 -0.32 -10.25 -6.37
CA GLY A 187 -1.41 -11.21 -6.57
C GLY A 187 -1.47 -12.28 -5.49
N LEU A 188 -2.69 -12.58 -5.03
CA LEU A 188 -2.96 -13.65 -4.06
C LEU A 188 -3.99 -14.64 -4.59
N LEU A 189 -3.76 -15.91 -4.31
CA LEU A 189 -4.73 -16.99 -4.45
C LEU A 189 -5.16 -17.45 -3.05
N VAL A 190 -6.47 -17.47 -2.82
CA VAL A 190 -7.10 -17.95 -1.59
C VAL A 190 -7.90 -19.21 -1.90
N GLN A 191 -7.56 -20.30 -1.22
CA GLN A 191 -8.15 -21.61 -1.48
C GLN A 191 -8.29 -22.44 -0.20
N ASP A 192 -9.27 -23.33 -0.17
CA ASP A 192 -9.35 -24.37 0.85
C ASP A 192 -8.29 -25.44 0.55
N THR A 193 -7.49 -25.83 1.56
CA THR A 193 -6.51 -26.91 1.43
C THR A 193 -7.15 -28.29 1.42
N ASN A 194 -8.35 -28.39 1.99
CA ASN A 194 -9.07 -29.64 2.18
C ASN A 194 -10.20 -29.74 1.17
N ASN A 195 -9.93 -29.64 -0.14
CA ASN A 195 -10.94 -29.70 -1.22
C ASN A 195 -11.66 -31.07 -1.30
N SER A 196 -12.40 -31.40 -0.25
CA SER A 196 -13.20 -32.60 -0.11
C SER A 196 -14.52 -32.41 -0.83
N ASP A 197 -15.01 -33.50 -1.43
CA ASP A 197 -16.38 -33.54 -1.96
C ASP A 197 -17.37 -33.23 -0.84
N GLY A 198 -18.33 -32.35 -1.11
CA GLY A 198 -19.31 -31.90 -0.11
C GLY A 198 -19.67 -30.43 -0.24
N GLN A 199 -20.47 -29.95 0.71
CA GLN A 199 -20.82 -28.53 0.81
C GLN A 199 -19.95 -27.91 1.90
N HIS A 200 -18.89 -27.22 1.52
CA HIS A 200 -17.90 -26.66 2.44
C HIS A 200 -17.43 -25.29 1.96
N GLU A 201 -18.25 -24.28 2.17
CA GLU A 201 -18.01 -22.95 1.61
C GLU A 201 -17.77 -21.90 2.69
N ARG A 202 -16.92 -20.94 2.33
CA ARG A 202 -16.74 -19.67 3.00
C ARG A 202 -16.89 -18.56 1.96
N ALA A 203 -17.75 -17.58 2.26
CA ALA A 203 -17.95 -16.40 1.44
C ALA A 203 -17.44 -15.18 2.21
N PHE A 204 -16.40 -14.55 1.68
CA PHE A 204 -15.91 -13.28 2.19
C PHE A 204 -16.55 -12.13 1.41
N TRP A 205 -16.65 -10.95 1.99
CA TRP A 205 -17.14 -9.78 1.26
C TRP A 205 -16.17 -9.33 0.16
N ALA A 206 -16.69 -8.91 -0.99
CA ALA A 206 -15.92 -8.31 -2.08
C ALA A 206 -15.59 -6.81 -1.83
N LYS A 207 -14.62 -6.26 -2.56
CA LYS A 207 -14.16 -4.86 -2.46
C LYS A 207 -15.25 -3.83 -2.73
N ASP A 208 -16.25 -4.19 -3.51
CA ASP A 208 -17.33 -3.33 -3.98
C ASP A 208 -18.70 -3.81 -3.47
N CYS A 209 -18.73 -4.64 -2.42
CA CYS A 209 -19.97 -5.07 -1.78
C CYS A 209 -20.90 -3.86 -1.48
N LEU A 210 -22.19 -4.05 -1.75
CA LEU A 210 -23.25 -3.06 -1.55
C LEU A 210 -24.38 -3.57 -0.65
N ASP A 211 -24.28 -4.81 -0.14
CA ASP A 211 -25.26 -5.38 0.79
C ASP A 211 -25.36 -4.53 2.06
N SER A 212 -26.57 -4.45 2.62
CA SER A 212 -26.82 -3.74 3.88
C SER A 212 -25.96 -4.21 5.06
N SER A 213 -25.47 -5.45 5.01
CA SER A 213 -24.60 -6.09 6.00
C SER A 213 -23.11 -5.85 5.71
N CYS A 214 -22.77 -5.21 4.59
CA CYS A 214 -21.41 -4.92 4.16
C CYS A 214 -21.15 -3.42 4.07
N SER A 215 -20.47 -2.87 5.09
CA SER A 215 -19.94 -1.50 5.05
C SER A 215 -18.49 -1.49 4.57
N SER A 216 -17.90 -0.30 4.44
CA SER A 216 -16.48 -0.17 4.11
C SER A 216 -15.54 -0.91 5.08
N ALA A 217 -15.96 -1.10 6.33
CA ALA A 217 -15.21 -1.85 7.33
C ALA A 217 -15.19 -3.38 7.08
N GLN A 218 -16.14 -3.93 6.33
CA GLN A 218 -16.19 -5.36 5.99
C GLN A 218 -15.40 -5.69 4.73
N ARG A 219 -15.11 -4.70 3.89
CA ARG A 219 -14.38 -4.91 2.63
C ARG A 219 -12.95 -5.42 2.86
N PRO A 220 -12.41 -6.24 1.94
CA PRO A 220 -11.05 -6.78 2.04
C PRO A 220 -10.00 -5.67 2.19
N ARG A 221 -8.98 -5.93 3.02
CA ARG A 221 -7.84 -5.02 3.21
C ARG A 221 -6.55 -5.79 3.30
N LEU A 222 -5.48 -5.22 2.75
CA LEU A 222 -4.11 -5.61 3.05
C LEU A 222 -3.48 -4.50 3.90
N LEU A 223 -3.17 -4.82 5.14
CA LEU A 223 -2.47 -3.94 6.07
C LEU A 223 -0.98 -4.22 5.93
N VAL A 224 -0.15 -3.20 5.72
CA VAL A 224 1.30 -3.33 5.61
C VAL A 224 1.98 -2.28 6.49
N GLU A 225 2.81 -2.74 7.41
CA GLU A 225 3.70 -1.90 8.21
C GLU A 225 5.13 -2.09 7.73
N TYR A 226 5.86 -0.99 7.61
CA TYR A 226 7.23 -1.02 7.11
C TYR A 226 8.08 0.09 7.72
N THR A 227 9.40 -0.04 7.57
CA THR A 227 10.34 1.06 7.80
C THR A 227 10.97 1.44 6.48
N VAL A 228 11.12 2.74 6.24
CA VAL A 228 11.85 3.24 5.07
C VAL A 228 13.35 3.10 5.31
N PRO A 229 14.15 2.83 4.27
CA PRO A 229 15.59 2.74 4.41
C PRO A 229 16.13 4.10 4.89
N THR A 230 16.80 4.10 6.03
CA THR A 230 17.55 5.27 6.48
C THR A 230 18.69 5.49 5.51
N SER A 231 18.83 6.71 4.98
CA SER A 231 20.02 7.08 4.21
C SER A 231 21.23 6.84 5.09
N THR A 232 22.01 5.80 4.80
CA THR A 232 23.27 5.58 5.51
C THR A 232 24.16 6.76 5.13
N PRO A 233 24.62 7.60 6.07
CA PRO A 233 25.53 8.67 5.73
C PRO A 233 26.77 8.03 5.11
N THR A 234 27.02 8.30 3.84
CA THR A 234 28.26 7.89 3.18
C THR A 234 29.41 8.48 4.00
N ALA A 235 30.34 7.65 4.46
CA ALA A 235 31.52 8.14 5.15
C ALA A 235 32.19 9.19 4.27
N THR A 236 32.24 10.43 4.75
CA THR A 236 33.00 11.50 4.12
C THR A 236 34.43 10.99 3.96
N PRO A 237 35.01 10.91 2.75
CA PRO A 237 36.42 10.57 2.61
C PRO A 237 37.22 11.58 3.43
N THR A 238 38.03 11.10 4.36
CA THR A 238 38.97 11.94 5.12
C THR A 238 39.99 12.50 4.13
N VAL A 239 39.72 13.70 3.61
CA VAL A 239 40.67 14.44 2.75
C VAL A 239 41.82 14.91 3.63
N GLY A 240 43.01 14.36 3.40
CA GLY A 240 44.26 14.92 3.90
C GLY A 240 44.48 16.32 3.32
N ALA A 241 44.71 17.28 4.21
CA ALA A 241 45.23 18.63 4.00
C ALA A 241 44.77 19.41 2.74
N THR A 242 43.94 20.42 3.02
CA THR A 242 43.95 21.76 2.41
C THR A 242 43.41 21.92 0.98
N ALA A 243 42.10 22.12 0.90
CA ALA A 243 41.51 23.27 0.21
C ALA A 243 40.19 23.63 0.91
N THR A 244 40.02 24.90 1.28
CA THR A 244 38.86 25.43 1.99
C THR A 244 37.55 25.14 1.24
N PRO A 245 36.59 24.38 1.81
CA PRO A 245 35.30 24.21 1.17
C PRO A 245 34.46 25.48 1.36
N THR A 246 34.00 26.05 0.25
CA THR A 246 33.02 27.14 0.24
C THR A 246 31.63 26.52 0.18
N ASN A 247 30.78 26.85 1.15
CA ASN A 247 29.38 26.42 1.22
C ASN A 247 28.66 26.67 -0.11
N THR A 248 27.98 25.65 -0.63
CA THR A 248 27.08 25.75 -1.80
C THR A 248 25.70 25.20 -1.40
N PRO A 249 24.59 25.81 -1.82
CA PRO A 249 23.29 25.63 -1.17
C PRO A 249 22.58 24.33 -1.56
N VAL A 250 21.79 23.83 -0.62
CA VAL A 250 20.79 22.76 -0.79
C VAL A 250 19.59 23.33 -1.55
N PRO A 251 19.03 22.63 -2.57
CA PRO A 251 17.83 23.09 -3.28
C PRO A 251 16.70 23.33 -2.27
N THR A 252 16.24 24.59 -2.20
CA THR A 252 15.33 25.04 -1.16
C THR A 252 13.90 25.00 -1.69
N LYS A 253 13.15 24.04 -1.16
CA LYS A 253 11.68 23.91 -1.13
C LYS A 253 11.03 23.17 -2.32
N PRO A 254 10.25 22.09 -2.06
CA PRO A 254 9.42 21.46 -3.08
C PRO A 254 8.32 22.43 -3.58
N PRO A 255 7.88 22.32 -4.85
CA PRO A 255 6.77 23.12 -5.37
C PRO A 255 5.54 22.88 -4.49
N LYS A 256 4.91 23.97 -4.05
CA LYS A 256 3.67 23.93 -3.26
C LYS A 256 2.52 23.56 -4.21
N PRO A 257 1.86 22.39 -4.09
CA PRO A 257 0.77 22.04 -5.00
C PRO A 257 -0.41 22.99 -4.82
N THR A 258 -0.95 23.44 -5.96
CA THR A 258 -2.25 24.10 -6.07
C THR A 258 -3.36 23.13 -5.63
N PRO A 259 -4.43 23.58 -4.94
CA PRO A 259 -5.52 22.70 -4.55
C PRO A 259 -6.07 21.90 -5.75
N GLY A 260 -6.09 20.57 -5.66
CA GLY A 260 -6.68 19.68 -6.67
C GLY A 260 -5.68 18.87 -7.52
N ILE A 261 -4.37 19.14 -7.45
CA ILE A 261 -3.35 18.34 -8.14
C ILE A 261 -2.43 17.68 -7.11
N SER A 262 -2.31 16.35 -7.17
CA SER A 262 -1.31 15.60 -6.42
C SER A 262 -0.10 15.35 -7.30
N ILE A 263 1.08 15.81 -6.88
CA ILE A 263 2.35 15.40 -7.50
C ILE A 263 2.54 13.92 -7.14
N ALA A 264 2.54 13.03 -8.14
CA ALA A 264 2.67 11.60 -7.91
C ALA A 264 4.14 11.21 -7.66
N ARG A 265 5.08 11.87 -8.35
CA ARG A 265 6.52 11.62 -8.18
C ARG A 265 7.37 12.76 -8.75
N LEU A 266 8.41 13.18 -8.01
CA LEU A 266 9.53 14.00 -8.51
C LEU A 266 10.81 13.26 -8.15
N THR A 267 11.59 12.84 -9.14
CA THR A 267 12.89 12.19 -8.92
C THR A 267 13.95 12.75 -9.84
N ASN A 268 15.14 13.01 -9.30
CA ASN A 268 16.35 13.28 -10.06
C ASN A 268 17.28 12.07 -10.04
N SER A 269 17.92 11.77 -11.17
CA SER A 269 18.95 10.74 -11.29
C SER A 269 20.15 11.30 -12.04
N PRO A 270 21.38 11.28 -11.47
CA PRO A 270 21.71 10.78 -10.14
C PRO A 270 21.15 11.64 -9.00
N SER A 271 20.86 11.00 -7.86
CA SER A 271 20.46 11.68 -6.63
C SER A 271 21.66 11.88 -5.70
N GLY A 272 21.95 13.12 -5.26
CA GLY A 272 23.03 13.41 -4.30
C GLY A 272 24.17 14.25 -4.89
N VAL A 273 25.41 13.91 -4.56
CA VAL A 273 26.61 14.63 -5.04
C VAL A 273 26.81 14.34 -6.52
N ILE A 274 26.69 15.38 -7.34
CA ILE A 274 26.86 15.33 -8.79
C ILE A 274 28.35 15.52 -9.10
N SER A 275 28.92 14.61 -9.89
CA SER A 275 30.30 14.66 -10.35
C SER A 275 30.43 15.39 -11.68
N LYS A 276 31.67 15.78 -12.02
CA LYS A 276 31.97 16.38 -13.33
C LYS A 276 31.62 15.38 -14.44
N ASN A 277 30.77 15.81 -15.39
CA ASN A 277 30.22 15.05 -16.53
C ASN A 277 28.99 14.17 -16.23
N ASP A 278 28.38 14.29 -15.04
CA ASP A 278 27.10 13.62 -14.78
C ASP A 278 25.94 14.33 -15.51
N GLU A 279 25.06 13.54 -16.12
CA GLU A 279 23.80 14.00 -16.69
C GLU A 279 22.68 13.81 -15.66
N VAL A 280 21.96 14.88 -15.32
CA VAL A 280 20.88 14.83 -14.33
C VAL A 280 19.53 14.78 -15.02
N LEU A 281 18.88 13.62 -14.97
CA LEU A 281 17.54 13.42 -15.49
C LEU A 281 16.50 13.69 -14.40
N TYR A 282 15.59 14.61 -14.67
CA TYR A 282 14.40 14.86 -13.85
C TYR A 282 13.21 14.11 -14.44
N ILE A 283 12.57 13.27 -13.62
CA ILE A 283 11.32 12.58 -13.96
C ILE A 283 10.24 13.13 -13.05
N ILE A 284 9.24 13.75 -13.67
CA ILE A 284 8.04 14.27 -12.98
C ILE A 284 6.86 13.47 -13.45
N THR A 285 6.16 12.85 -12.50
CA THR A 285 4.90 12.15 -12.75
C THR A 285 3.82 12.84 -11.93
N PHE A 286 2.74 13.23 -12.58
CA PHE A 286 1.57 13.79 -11.93
C PHE A 286 0.33 13.00 -12.36
N SER A 287 -0.64 12.88 -11.46
CA SER A 287 -1.92 12.25 -11.75
C SER A 287 -3.05 13.18 -11.32
N SER A 288 -4.03 13.37 -12.20
CA SER A 288 -5.27 14.07 -11.87
C SER A 288 -6.22 13.08 -11.19
N ASN A 289 -6.53 13.31 -9.92
CA ASN A 289 -7.42 12.45 -9.16
C ASN A 289 -8.88 12.81 -9.45
N ASN A 290 -9.48 12.23 -10.50
CA ASN A 290 -10.93 12.14 -10.71
C ASN A 290 -11.78 13.40 -10.39
N VAL A 291 -11.29 14.60 -10.72
CA VAL A 291 -12.13 15.81 -10.76
C VAL A 291 -12.46 16.08 -12.21
N LYS A 292 -13.74 15.97 -12.57
CA LYS A 292 -14.25 16.03 -13.94
C LYS A 292 -14.11 17.41 -14.63
N GLU A 293 -13.34 18.35 -14.09
CA GLU A 293 -13.31 19.75 -14.56
C GLU A 293 -11.95 20.47 -14.40
N PHE A 294 -10.82 19.78 -14.59
CA PHE A 294 -9.55 20.51 -14.76
C PHE A 294 -8.76 19.98 -15.94
N GLU A 295 -8.76 20.74 -17.04
CA GLU A 295 -7.79 20.61 -18.11
C GLU A 295 -6.46 21.19 -17.60
N LEU A 296 -5.35 20.45 -17.73
CA LEU A 296 -4.03 20.97 -17.38
C LEU A 296 -3.63 21.98 -18.47
N LEU A 297 -3.92 23.26 -18.20
CA LEU A 297 -3.69 24.33 -19.17
C LEU A 297 -2.21 24.75 -19.25
N ASP A 298 -1.49 24.64 -18.13
CA ASP A 298 -0.08 25.04 -18.03
C ASP A 298 0.65 24.22 -16.94
N LEU A 299 1.88 23.82 -17.21
CA LEU A 299 2.76 23.11 -16.29
C LEU A 299 4.11 23.83 -16.27
N GLN A 300 4.42 24.47 -15.15
CA GLN A 300 5.67 25.17 -14.95
C GLN A 300 6.55 24.39 -13.96
N ILE A 301 7.77 24.07 -14.38
CA ILE A 301 8.77 23.43 -13.51
C ILE A 301 9.89 24.45 -13.29
N GLU A 302 10.23 24.71 -12.03
CA GLU A 302 11.29 25.66 -11.69
C GLU A 302 12.42 24.96 -10.90
N ASP A 303 13.65 25.24 -11.30
CA ASP A 303 14.87 24.87 -10.56
C ASP A 303 15.89 26.03 -10.60
N THR A 304 16.96 25.94 -9.82
CA THR A 304 18.03 26.94 -9.81
C THR A 304 19.36 26.27 -10.12
N ILE A 305 20.06 26.74 -11.17
CA ILE A 305 21.39 26.24 -11.49
C ILE A 305 22.31 26.59 -10.33
N PRO A 306 23.05 25.63 -9.77
CA PRO A 306 24.02 25.93 -8.72
C PRO A 306 25.00 27.01 -9.19
N ALA A 307 25.18 28.07 -8.37
CA ALA A 307 26.02 29.22 -8.72
C ALA A 307 27.50 28.86 -8.97
N ASN A 308 27.95 27.69 -8.50
CA ASN A 308 29.30 27.16 -8.69
C ASN A 308 29.39 26.10 -9.80
N ALA A 309 28.30 25.82 -10.52
CA ALA A 309 28.30 24.85 -11.62
C ALA A 309 29.23 25.32 -12.74
N LYS A 310 29.94 24.38 -13.37
CA LYS A 310 30.62 24.62 -14.65
C LYS A 310 29.82 23.89 -15.73
N LEU A 311 29.00 24.66 -16.44
CA LEU A 311 28.14 24.11 -17.49
C LEU A 311 28.98 23.78 -18.73
N VAL A 312 28.65 22.64 -19.36
CA VAL A 312 29.11 22.37 -20.71
C VAL A 312 28.32 23.27 -21.64
N LYS A 313 28.97 23.86 -22.64
CA LYS A 313 28.28 24.70 -23.61
C LYS A 313 27.11 23.92 -24.24
N ASP A 314 25.94 24.54 -24.29
CA ASP A 314 24.70 23.98 -24.85
C ASP A 314 24.11 22.79 -24.06
N SER A 315 24.51 22.57 -22.80
CA SER A 315 23.97 21.45 -21.99
C SER A 315 22.58 21.68 -21.39
N ILE A 316 21.91 22.78 -21.72
CA ILE A 316 20.55 23.10 -21.27
C ILE A 316 19.68 23.22 -22.52
N GLU A 317 18.98 22.14 -22.85
CA GLU A 317 18.12 22.07 -24.03
C GLU A 317 16.68 21.70 -23.64
N SER A 318 15.70 22.29 -24.32
CA SER A 318 14.30 21.91 -24.21
C SER A 318 14.04 20.62 -25.00
N ASN A 319 13.27 19.68 -24.45
CA ASN A 319 12.82 18.49 -25.17
C ASN A 319 12.00 18.89 -26.41
N GLN A 320 12.45 18.53 -27.62
CA GLN A 320 11.80 18.91 -28.89
C GLN A 320 10.38 18.35 -29.07
N PHE A 321 9.99 17.35 -28.26
CA PHE A 321 8.66 16.73 -28.33
C PHE A 321 7.57 17.52 -27.58
N TYR A 322 7.94 18.52 -26.77
CA TYR A 322 7.01 19.34 -25.99
C TYR A 322 7.40 20.82 -26.12
N GLN A 323 6.43 21.73 -26.25
CA GLN A 323 6.64 23.18 -26.37
C GLN A 323 7.08 23.79 -25.03
N VAL A 324 8.23 23.36 -24.52
CA VAL A 324 8.81 23.75 -23.23
C VAL A 324 9.74 24.94 -23.47
N LYS A 325 9.53 26.06 -22.78
CA LYS A 325 10.40 27.24 -22.88
C LYS A 325 11.37 27.25 -21.72
N THR A 326 12.64 27.01 -21.99
CA THR A 326 13.69 27.10 -20.97
C THR A 326 14.12 28.56 -20.74
N THR A 327 14.20 28.98 -19.47
CA THR A 327 14.85 30.24 -19.07
C THR A 327 16.18 29.96 -18.38
N GLY A 328 17.16 30.87 -18.46
CA GLY A 328 18.43 30.77 -17.72
C GLY A 328 19.47 29.87 -18.39
N THR A 329 20.70 30.36 -18.47
CA THR A 329 21.80 29.67 -19.17
C THR A 329 23.11 29.67 -18.38
N ASN A 330 23.14 30.34 -17.23
CA ASN A 330 24.35 30.55 -16.45
C ASN A 330 24.22 29.99 -15.02
N PRO A 331 25.35 29.63 -14.38
CA PRO A 331 25.36 29.29 -12.97
C PRO A 331 24.67 30.37 -12.11
N GLY A 332 23.71 29.96 -11.27
CA GLY A 332 22.91 30.85 -10.42
C GLY A 332 21.59 31.30 -11.05
N ASP A 333 21.37 31.07 -12.34
CA ASP A 333 20.11 31.40 -12.99
C ASP A 333 19.00 30.45 -12.51
N LYS A 334 17.78 31.00 -12.44
CA LYS A 334 16.56 30.21 -12.27
C LYS A 334 16.18 29.62 -13.62
N ILE A 335 16.12 28.29 -13.71
CA ILE A 335 15.57 27.60 -14.86
C ILE A 335 14.08 27.37 -14.66
N THR A 336 13.32 27.75 -15.66
CA THR A 336 11.91 27.40 -15.78
C THR A 336 11.76 26.55 -17.04
N TRP A 337 11.04 25.45 -16.97
CA TRP A 337 10.59 24.65 -18.12
C TRP A 337 9.08 24.83 -18.27
#